data_AF-A0A381SJB9-F1
#
_entry.id   AF-A0A381SJB9-F1
#
_cell.length_a   1.000
_cell.length_b   1.000
_cell.length_c   1.000
_cell.angle_alpha   90.00
_cell.angle_beta   90.00
_cell.angle_gamma   90.00
#
_symmetry.space_group_name_H-M   'P 1'
#
loop_
_entity.id
_entity.type
_entity.pdbx_description
1 polymer ?
#
loop_
_entity_poly.entity_id
_entity_poly.type
_entity_poly.pdbx_seq_one_letter_code
_entity_poly.pdbx_strand_id
1 'polypeptide(L)'
;MTLVVHWFPIRLTSILLCMFVVGILAGALLRDGSSFRTGWIESYLKMHSSLTRAVTDDRLLVMHTDLAALEQLADREVTIVRVNPSNFSNIAYVVVDAADTSALDLIRDLPSVQLVIRNRVVLFCH
;
A
#
# COMPACT_ATOMS: atom_id res chain seq x y z
N MET A 1 63.71 14.79 -7.07
CA MET A 1 62.79 13.97 -6.25
C MET A 1 61.43 14.65 -6.02
N THR A 2 60.94 15.47 -6.94
CA THR A 2 59.67 16.24 -6.78
C THR A 2 58.55 15.78 -7.71
N LEU A 3 58.86 15.07 -8.79
CA LEU A 3 57.88 14.58 -9.78
C LEU A 3 57.06 13.37 -9.28
N VAL A 4 57.68 12.47 -8.51
CA VAL A 4 57.00 11.28 -7.94
C VAL A 4 56.01 11.66 -6.84
N VAL A 5 56.31 12.73 -6.08
CA VAL A 5 55.49 13.21 -4.94
C VAL A 5 54.17 13.82 -5.40
N HIS A 6 54.08 14.38 -6.62
CA HIS A 6 52.82 14.91 -7.15
C HIS A 6 51.90 13.85 -7.77
N TRP A 7 52.44 12.72 -8.25
CA TRP A 7 51.64 11.67 -8.86
C TRP A 7 50.81 10.88 -7.85
N PHE A 8 51.38 10.65 -6.66
CA PHE A 8 50.73 9.93 -5.58
C PHE A 8 49.42 10.59 -5.07
N PRO A 9 49.40 11.90 -4.74
CA PRO A 9 48.18 12.58 -4.31
C PRO A 9 47.15 12.68 -5.43
N ILE A 10 47.56 12.85 -6.70
CA ILE A 10 46.63 12.90 -7.84
C ILE A 10 45.95 11.54 -8.08
N ARG A 11 46.70 10.44 -7.96
CA ARG A 11 46.11 9.10 -8.07
C ARG A 11 45.19 8.80 -6.89
N LEU A 12 45.58 9.18 -5.68
CA LEU A 12 44.76 8.99 -4.49
C LEU A 12 43.45 9.78 -4.56
N THR A 13 43.50 11.06 -4.95
CA THR A 13 42.30 11.88 -5.12
C THR A 13 41.41 11.35 -6.24
N SER A 14 41.97 10.85 -7.34
CA SER A 14 41.20 10.20 -8.40
C SER A 14 40.49 8.93 -7.90
N ILE A 15 41.16 8.09 -7.10
CA ILE A 15 40.55 6.88 -6.53
C ILE A 15 39.41 7.25 -5.57
N LEU A 16 39.65 8.22 -4.67
CA LEU A 16 38.64 8.70 -3.72
C LEU A 16 37.44 9.31 -4.42
N LEU A 17 37.67 10.10 -5.48
CA LEU A 17 36.60 10.67 -6.31
C LEU A 17 35.79 9.57 -6.99
N CYS A 18 36.44 8.55 -7.57
CA CYS A 18 35.76 7.41 -8.17
C CYS A 18 34.91 6.66 -7.13
N MET A 19 35.44 6.37 -5.94
CA MET A 19 34.67 5.71 -4.88
C MET A 19 33.48 6.55 -4.43
N PHE A 20 33.65 7.87 -4.33
CA PHE A 20 32.58 8.80 -3.97
C PHE A 20 31.45 8.81 -5.02
N VAL A 21 31.80 8.90 -6.31
CA VAL A 21 30.83 8.87 -7.41
C VAL A 21 30.10 7.52 -7.45
N VAL A 22 30.81 6.41 -7.30
CA VAL A 22 30.21 5.07 -7.22
C VAL A 22 29.27 4.95 -6.02
N GLY A 23 29.65 5.51 -4.86
CA GLY A 23 28.81 5.54 -3.66
C GLY A 23 27.52 6.35 -3.86
N ILE A 24 27.59 7.52 -4.50
CA ILE A 24 26.41 8.30 -4.85
C ILE A 24 25.52 7.56 -5.86
N LEU A 25 26.12 6.92 -6.87
CA LEU A 25 25.37 6.18 -7.88
C LEU A 25 24.67 4.96 -7.28
N ALA A 26 25.36 4.20 -6.43
CA ALA A 26 24.77 3.09 -5.68
C ALA A 26 23.67 3.57 -4.74
N GLY A 27 23.89 4.69 -4.03
CA GLY A 27 22.87 5.33 -3.20
C GLY A 27 21.65 5.77 -3.99
N ALA A 28 21.83 6.33 -5.20
CA ALA A 28 20.75 6.73 -6.09
C ALA A 28 19.96 5.53 -6.62
N LEU A 29 20.65 4.45 -7.02
CA LEU A 29 20.02 3.19 -7.46
C LEU A 29 19.26 2.50 -6.32
N LEU A 30 19.77 2.55 -5.09
CA LEU A 30 19.08 2.04 -3.90
C LEU A 30 17.97 2.97 -3.40
N ARG A 31 18.00 4.25 -3.79
CA ARG A 31 16.95 5.24 -3.47
C ARG A 31 15.68 4.99 -4.26
N ASP A 32 15.75 4.22 -5.35
CA ASP A 32 14.61 3.49 -5.93
C ASP A 32 14.19 2.33 -5.01
N GLY A 33 13.98 2.62 -3.72
CA GLY A 33 13.48 1.70 -2.71
C GLY A 33 12.04 1.25 -2.98
N SER A 34 11.44 1.64 -4.10
CA SER A 34 10.14 1.14 -4.55
C SER A 34 10.24 -0.34 -4.94
N SER A 35 11.25 -0.77 -5.68
CA SER A 35 11.37 -2.15 -6.17
C SER A 35 11.80 -3.15 -5.08
N PHE A 36 12.71 -2.77 -4.18
CA PHE A 36 13.05 -3.59 -3.01
C PHE A 36 11.90 -3.69 -2.00
N ARG A 37 11.18 -2.60 -1.77
CA ARG A 37 10.00 -2.60 -0.90
C ARG A 37 8.87 -3.43 -1.50
N THR A 38 8.64 -3.32 -2.81
CA THR A 38 7.66 -4.15 -3.53
C THR A 38 8.04 -5.62 -3.48
N GLY A 39 9.31 -5.98 -3.73
CA GLY A 39 9.76 -7.37 -3.68
C GLY A 39 9.69 -7.99 -2.28
N TRP A 40 10.01 -7.22 -1.23
CA TRP A 40 9.87 -7.70 0.15
C TRP A 40 8.40 -7.87 0.55
N ILE A 41 7.54 -6.91 0.19
CA ILE A 41 6.08 -7.00 0.42
C ILE A 41 5.51 -8.19 -0.35
N GLU A 42 5.88 -8.37 -1.62
CA GLU A 42 5.39 -9.46 -2.46
C GLU A 42 5.85 -10.83 -1.93
N SER A 43 7.11 -10.96 -1.54
CA SER A 43 7.63 -12.20 -0.95
C SER A 43 7.01 -12.51 0.41
N TYR A 44 6.75 -11.49 1.24
CA TYR A 44 6.09 -11.63 2.53
C TYR A 44 4.62 -12.05 2.37
N LEU A 45 3.90 -11.41 1.45
CA LEU A 45 2.52 -11.78 1.12
C LEU A 45 2.42 -13.17 0.49
N LYS A 46 3.42 -13.57 -0.30
CA LYS A 46 3.52 -14.92 -0.87
C LYS A 46 3.77 -15.98 0.19
N MET A 47 4.52 -15.67 1.24
CA MET A 47 4.73 -16.59 2.37
C MET A 47 3.46 -16.76 3.21
N HIS A 48 2.59 -15.74 3.24
CA HIS A 48 1.26 -15.77 3.83
C HIS A 48 0.16 -16.11 2.81
N SER A 49 0.47 -16.90 1.77
CA SER A 49 -0.47 -17.22 0.69
C SER A 49 -1.76 -17.93 1.15
N SER A 50 -1.78 -18.45 2.37
CA SER A 50 -2.96 -19.03 3.02
C SER A 50 -3.94 -17.97 3.56
N LEU A 51 -3.47 -16.76 3.88
CA LEU A 51 -4.28 -15.59 4.23
C LEU A 51 -4.84 -14.85 3.00
N THR A 52 -4.27 -15.09 1.82
CA THR A 52 -4.71 -14.53 0.53
C THR A 52 -5.64 -15.46 -0.24
N ARG A 53 -6.33 -16.41 0.42
CA ARG A 53 -7.46 -17.13 -0.19
C ARG A 53 -8.74 -16.28 -0.18
N ALA A 54 -8.62 -15.05 -0.64
CA ALA A 54 -9.73 -14.38 -1.28
C ALA A 54 -9.15 -13.87 -2.60
N VAL A 55 -9.77 -14.32 -3.70
CA VAL A 55 -9.80 -13.55 -4.96
C VAL A 55 -9.79 -12.08 -4.58
N THR A 56 -8.95 -11.29 -5.23
CA THR A 56 -8.93 -9.82 -5.17
C THR A 56 -10.33 -9.28 -5.43
N ASP A 57 -11.17 -9.37 -4.41
CA ASP A 57 -12.49 -8.82 -4.33
C ASP A 57 -12.18 -7.37 -4.00
N ASP A 58 -12.47 -6.45 -4.92
CA ASP A 58 -12.41 -5.00 -4.67
C ASP A 58 -13.47 -4.55 -3.64
N ARG A 59 -13.87 -5.47 -2.76
CA ARG A 59 -14.70 -5.26 -1.60
C ARG A 59 -13.97 -4.38 -0.60
N LEU A 60 -14.69 -3.39 -0.13
CA LEU A 60 -14.35 -2.59 1.02
C LEU A 60 -14.83 -3.32 2.27
N LEU A 61 -13.96 -3.45 3.25
CA LEU A 61 -14.31 -3.73 4.63
C LEU A 61 -14.76 -2.41 5.26
N VAL A 62 -16.02 -2.36 5.67
CA VAL A 62 -16.63 -1.19 6.31
C VAL A 62 -16.99 -1.56 7.73
N MET A 63 -16.37 -0.90 8.70
CA MET A 63 -16.76 -0.98 10.10
C MET A 63 -17.85 0.06 10.36
N HIS A 64 -18.99 -0.39 10.87
CA HIS A 64 -20.18 0.44 11.03
C HIS A 64 -20.85 0.23 12.39
N THR A 65 -21.64 1.21 12.81
CA THR A 65 -22.55 1.15 13.95
C THR A 65 -23.98 0.81 13.54
N ASP A 66 -24.32 1.02 12.26
CA ASP A 66 -25.66 0.81 11.71
C ASP A 66 -25.57 0.27 10.28
N LEU A 67 -26.03 -0.98 10.11
CA LEU A 67 -26.05 -1.65 8.81
C LEU A 67 -27.13 -1.07 7.89
N ALA A 68 -28.28 -0.65 8.46
CA ALA A 68 -29.40 -0.16 7.67
C ALA A 68 -29.05 1.14 6.93
N ALA A 69 -28.24 2.01 7.55
CA ALA A 69 -27.73 3.21 6.92
C ALA A 69 -26.84 2.92 5.68
N LEU A 70 -26.08 1.82 5.72
CA LEU A 70 -25.25 1.37 4.59
C LEU A 70 -26.10 0.79 3.46
N GLU A 71 -27.10 -0.02 3.80
CA GLU A 71 -28.06 -0.56 2.82
C GLU A 71 -28.86 0.57 2.16
N GLN A 72 -29.30 1.56 2.93
CA GLN A 72 -29.99 2.73 2.40
C GLN A 72 -29.10 3.59 1.49
N LEU A 73 -27.80 3.70 1.79
CA LEU A 73 -26.87 4.36 0.88
C LEU A 73 -26.72 3.56 -0.43
N ALA A 74 -26.67 2.23 -0.34
CA ALA A 74 -26.58 1.36 -1.52
C ALA A 74 -27.83 1.42 -2.40
N ASP A 75 -29.01 1.57 -1.81
CA ASP A 75 -30.26 1.76 -2.56
C ASP A 75 -30.31 3.12 -3.29
N ARG A 76 -29.59 4.12 -2.78
CA ARG A 76 -29.56 5.48 -3.33
C ARG A 76 -28.49 5.67 -4.39
N GLU A 77 -27.32 5.08 -4.17
CA GLU A 77 -26.12 5.32 -4.97
C GLU A 77 -25.81 4.11 -5.85
N VAL A 78 -25.91 4.31 -7.17
CA VAL A 78 -25.66 3.27 -8.20
C VAL A 78 -24.22 2.74 -8.14
N THR A 79 -23.31 3.51 -7.57
CA THR A 79 -21.88 3.19 -7.44
C THR A 79 -21.60 2.08 -6.41
N ILE A 80 -22.55 1.82 -5.50
CA ILE A 80 -22.48 0.73 -4.53
C ILE A 80 -23.25 -0.46 -5.07
N VAL A 81 -22.51 -1.46 -5.56
CA VAL A 81 -23.07 -2.64 -6.22
C VAL A 81 -23.74 -3.59 -5.23
N ARG A 82 -23.14 -3.74 -4.04
CA ARG A 82 -23.67 -4.66 -3.02
C ARG A 82 -23.14 -4.39 -1.63
N VAL A 83 -24.00 -4.55 -0.63
CA VAL A 83 -23.62 -4.61 0.79
C VAL A 83 -23.89 -6.02 1.28
N ASN A 84 -22.87 -6.68 1.82
CA ASN A 84 -22.99 -8.01 2.43
C ASN A 84 -22.59 -7.92 3.91
N PRO A 85 -23.44 -8.32 4.86
CA PRO A 85 -23.04 -8.40 6.25
C PRO A 85 -21.93 -9.45 6.42
N SER A 86 -21.01 -9.20 7.35
CA SER A 86 -20.01 -10.20 7.76
C SER A 86 -20.51 -11.03 8.94
N ASN A 87 -19.69 -11.98 9.40
CA ASN A 87 -19.95 -12.71 10.64
C ASN A 87 -19.80 -11.84 11.90
N PHE A 88 -19.27 -10.63 11.77
CA PHE A 88 -19.20 -9.64 12.84
C PHE A 88 -20.31 -8.61 12.67
N SER A 89 -21.00 -8.29 13.77
CA SER A 89 -22.16 -7.39 13.78
C SER A 89 -21.84 -5.95 13.37
N ASN A 90 -20.57 -5.55 13.46
CA ASN A 90 -20.08 -4.20 13.19
C ASN A 90 -19.24 -4.11 11.91
N ILE A 91 -19.22 -5.16 11.09
CA ILE A 91 -18.42 -5.19 9.86
C ILE A 91 -19.30 -5.67 8.69
N ALA A 92 -19.27 -4.91 7.61
CA ALA A 92 -19.88 -5.26 6.34
C ALA A 92 -18.85 -5.26 5.22
N TYR A 93 -19.07 -6.11 4.22
CA TYR A 93 -18.34 -6.12 2.96
C TYR A 93 -19.14 -5.35 1.92
N VAL A 94 -18.58 -4.26 1.42
CA VAL A 94 -19.22 -3.40 0.41
C VAL A 94 -18.49 -3.54 -0.92
N VAL A 95 -19.20 -3.95 -1.96
CA VAL A 95 -18.71 -3.97 -3.34
C VAL A 95 -19.05 -2.63 -3.98
N VAL A 96 -18.04 -1.92 -4.45
CA VAL A 96 -18.19 -0.67 -5.21
C VAL A 96 -17.78 -0.90 -6.66
N ASP A 97 -18.36 -0.13 -7.58
CA ASP A 97 -17.88 -0.13 -8.97
C ASP A 97 -16.44 0.40 -9.02
N ALA A 98 -15.53 -0.39 -9.58
CA ALA A 98 -14.11 -0.04 -9.68
C ALA A 98 -13.86 1.21 -10.54
N ALA A 99 -14.81 1.58 -11.41
CA ALA A 99 -14.75 2.79 -12.22
C ALA A 99 -15.01 4.07 -11.40
N ASP A 100 -15.63 3.97 -10.22
CA ASP A 100 -16.07 5.14 -9.47
C ASP A 100 -15.37 5.27 -8.11
N THR A 101 -14.44 6.21 -8.02
CA THR A 101 -13.70 6.49 -6.79
C THR A 101 -14.50 7.28 -5.76
N SER A 102 -15.60 7.92 -6.16
CA SER A 102 -16.42 8.76 -5.28
C SER A 102 -17.21 7.96 -4.24
N ALA A 103 -17.50 6.69 -4.53
CA ALA A 103 -18.21 5.78 -3.62
C ALA A 103 -17.46 5.62 -2.28
N LEU A 104 -16.12 5.64 -2.30
CA LEU A 104 -15.31 5.53 -1.09
C LEU A 104 -15.54 6.73 -0.16
N ASP A 105 -15.59 7.93 -0.72
CA ASP A 105 -15.76 9.17 0.04
C ASP A 105 -17.18 9.25 0.60
N LEU A 106 -18.19 8.86 -0.20
CA LEU A 106 -19.59 8.78 0.25
C LEU A 106 -19.77 7.82 1.43
N ILE A 107 -19.11 6.66 1.41
CA ILE A 107 -19.17 5.70 2.51
C ILE A 107 -18.44 6.24 3.75
N ARG A 108 -17.35 7.02 3.57
CA ARG A 108 -16.62 7.63 4.68
C ARG A 108 -17.35 8.78 5.35
N ASP A 109 -18.17 9.50 4.59
CA ASP A 109 -18.94 10.64 5.09
C ASP A 109 -20.19 10.22 5.87
N LEU A 110 -20.57 8.93 5.84
CA LEU A 110 -21.65 8.39 6.67
C LEU A 110 -21.28 8.46 8.16
N PRO A 111 -22.13 9.06 9.02
CA PRO A 111 -21.86 9.15 10.45
C PRO A 111 -21.89 7.79 11.17
N SER A 112 -22.51 6.77 10.55
CA SER A 112 -22.54 5.40 11.04
C SER A 112 -21.26 4.61 10.72
N VAL A 113 -20.38 5.14 9.86
CA VAL A 113 -19.17 4.46 9.42
C VAL A 113 -17.98 4.93 10.25
N GLN A 114 -17.28 3.98 10.88
CA GLN A 114 -16.09 4.26 11.67
C GLN A 114 -14.81 4.10 10.86
N LEU A 115 -14.80 3.13 9.94
CA LEU A 115 -13.60 2.76 9.21
C LEU A 115 -13.95 2.12 7.87
N VAL A 116 -13.21 2.50 6.82
CA VAL A 116 -13.33 1.91 5.48
C VAL A 116 -11.95 1.52 4.99
N ILE A 117 -11.73 0.24 4.74
CA ILE A 117 -10.45 -0.30 4.26
C ILE A 117 -10.71 -1.18 3.05
N ARG A 118 -9.85 -1.11 2.04
CA ARG A 118 -9.86 -2.14 0.99
C ARG A 118 -9.52 -3.49 1.60
N ASN A 119 -10.19 -4.56 1.17
CA ASN A 119 -9.91 -5.95 1.57
C ASN A 119 -8.57 -6.49 1.01
N ARG A 120 -7.52 -5.67 1.13
CA ARG A 120 -6.11 -5.95 0.83
C ARG A 120 -5.24 -5.82 2.09
N VAL A 121 -5.85 -5.51 3.23
CA VAL A 121 -5.15 -5.27 4.51
C VAL A 121 -5.50 -6.40 5.47
N VAL A 122 -4.47 -7.05 5.99
CA VAL A 122 -4.61 -8.02 7.09
C VAL A 122 -4.79 -7.21 8.38
N LEU A 123 -5.98 -7.28 8.97
CA LEU A 123 -6.27 -6.67 10.27
C LEU A 123 -5.86 -7.64 11.38
N PHE A 124 -4.88 -7.25 12.20
CA PHE A 124 -4.56 -7.96 13.43
C PHE A 124 -5.46 -7.43 14.54
N CYS A 125 -6.44 -8.22 14.96
CA CYS A 125 -7.19 -7.94 16.19
C CYS A 125 -6.35 -8.43 17.38
N HIS A 126 -6.12 -7.55 18.36
CA HIS A 126 -5.56 -7.89 19.68
C HIS A 126 -6.70 -8.08 20.68
#